data_AF-A0A7X7FL52-F1
#
_entry.id   AF-A0A7X7FL52-F1
#
_cell.length_a   1.000
_cell.length_b   1.000
_cell.length_c   1.000
_cell.angle_alpha   90.00
_cell.angle_beta   90.00
_cell.angle_gamma   90.00
#
_symmetry.space_group_name_H-M   'P 1'
#
loop_
_entity.id
_entity.type
_entity.pdbx_description
1 polymer ?
#
loop_
_entity_poly.entity_id
_entity_poly.type
_entity_poly.pdbx_seq_one_letter_code
_entity_poly.pdbx_strand_id
1 'polypeptide(L)'
;MALRVALSDGSVDCILSAPEGERIETAAGITLDGGIGFLRLKNGQVVRAGLFGSREIAYRDFRLTGTAAFTGTVIKMDRDMQGDGQIWVRGDIPDAASIVGRQIIIENDRTLNACYRISGAWREGDLWRISCGPASFVRGYQDASDYSKGFVYNFEEGAAFTIPGFTGHERGTGDR
;
A
#
# COMPACT_ATOMS: atom_id res chain seq x y z
N MET A 1 13.22 -11.04 -6.75
CA MET A 1 13.61 -11.99 -5.68
C MET A 1 12.47 -12.99 -5.43
N ALA A 2 12.79 -14.23 -5.03
CA ALA A 2 11.80 -15.22 -4.61
C ALA A 2 12.28 -15.98 -3.37
N LEU A 3 11.39 -16.18 -2.39
CA LEU A 3 11.59 -16.95 -1.17
C LEU A 3 10.54 -18.05 -1.09
N ARG A 4 10.95 -19.25 -0.68
CA ARG A 4 10.08 -20.42 -0.52
C ARG A 4 10.26 -21.01 0.87
N VAL A 5 9.17 -21.16 1.62
CA VAL A 5 9.16 -21.60 3.02
C VAL A 5 8.26 -22.82 3.15
N ALA A 6 8.84 -23.97 3.52
CA ALA A 6 8.06 -25.16 3.85
C ALA A 6 7.51 -25.06 5.26
N LEU A 7 6.22 -25.33 5.43
CA LEU A 7 5.54 -25.32 6.73
C LEU A 7 5.40 -26.74 7.27
N SER A 8 5.20 -26.84 8.59
CA SER A 8 5.08 -28.11 9.32
C SER A 8 3.86 -28.93 8.93
N ASP A 9 2.82 -28.30 8.38
CA ASP A 9 1.60 -28.96 7.88
C ASP A 9 1.73 -29.47 6.42
N GLY A 10 2.93 -29.38 5.84
CA GLY A 10 3.22 -29.79 4.46
C GLY A 10 2.83 -28.76 3.40
N SER A 11 2.27 -27.61 3.78
CA SER A 11 2.08 -26.50 2.84
C SER A 11 3.38 -25.73 2.61
N VAL A 12 3.40 -24.91 1.57
CA VAL A 12 4.56 -24.09 1.19
C VAL A 12 4.11 -22.66 0.90
N ASP A 13 4.77 -21.71 1.54
CA ASP A 13 4.62 -20.28 1.24
C ASP A 13 5.69 -19.83 0.24
N CYS A 14 5.26 -19.19 -0.83
CA CYS A 14 6.11 -18.55 -1.84
C CYS A 14 5.89 -17.04 -1.77
N ILE A 15 6.96 -16.29 -1.54
CA ILE A 15 6.95 -14.82 -1.52
C ILE A 15 7.84 -14.35 -2.66
N LEU A 16 7.29 -13.55 -3.56
CA LEU A 16 7.97 -13.03 -4.73
C LEU A 16 7.97 -11.50 -4.67
N SER A 17 9.05 -10.89 -5.13
CA SER A 17 9.14 -9.44 -5.30
C SER A 17 9.77 -9.12 -6.65
N ALA A 18 9.10 -8.27 -7.42
CA ALA A 18 9.56 -7.76 -8.70
C ALA A 18 9.53 -6.22 -8.65
N PRO A 19 10.52 -5.53 -9.27
CA PRO A 19 10.42 -4.10 -9.48
C PRO A 19 9.14 -3.74 -10.24
N GLU A 20 8.66 -2.51 -10.07
CA GLU A 20 7.51 -2.02 -10.81
C GLU A 20 7.79 -2.04 -12.33
N GLY A 21 6.82 -2.49 -13.12
CA GLY A 21 6.95 -2.64 -14.56
C GLY A 21 7.76 -3.87 -15.01
N GLU A 22 8.32 -4.65 -14.08
CA GLU A 22 9.06 -5.87 -14.40
C GLU A 22 8.24 -7.13 -14.13
N ARG A 23 8.40 -8.11 -15.02
CA ARG A 23 7.87 -9.46 -14.85
C ARG A 23 9.00 -10.41 -14.51
N ILE A 24 8.81 -11.22 -13.47
CA ILE A 24 9.73 -12.30 -13.10
C ILE A 24 9.06 -13.65 -13.22
N GLU A 25 9.87 -14.67 -13.49
CA GLU A 25 9.47 -16.07 -13.47
C GLU A 25 10.46 -16.88 -12.63
N THR A 26 9.94 -17.74 -11.76
CA THR A 26 10.77 -18.63 -10.91
C THR A 26 11.04 -19.95 -11.63
N ALA A 27 12.07 -20.68 -11.20
CA ALA A 27 12.33 -22.05 -11.69
C ALA A 27 11.16 -23.03 -11.45
N ALA A 28 10.25 -22.69 -10.52
CA ALA A 28 9.04 -23.46 -10.26
C ALA A 28 7.87 -23.09 -11.22
N GLY A 29 8.04 -22.13 -12.13
CA GLY A 29 7.01 -21.66 -13.06
C GLY A 29 5.98 -20.70 -12.43
N ILE A 30 6.30 -20.07 -11.31
CA ILE A 30 5.49 -18.97 -10.75
C ILE A 30 5.91 -17.67 -11.42
N THR A 31 4.96 -16.94 -11.99
CA THR A 31 5.17 -15.61 -12.58
C THR A 31 4.57 -14.51 -11.73
N LEU A 32 5.27 -13.36 -11.61
CA LEU A 32 4.79 -12.15 -10.94
C LEU A 32 5.06 -10.93 -11.83
N ASP A 33 4.07 -10.04 -11.93
CA ASP A 33 4.15 -8.75 -12.65
C ASP A 33 4.09 -7.60 -11.62
N GLY A 34 5.27 -7.04 -11.31
CA GLY A 34 5.49 -5.95 -10.35
C GLY A 34 5.24 -6.30 -8.88
N GLY A 35 5.68 -5.41 -7.98
CA GLY A 35 5.31 -5.40 -6.56
C GLY A 35 5.70 -6.65 -5.77
N ILE A 36 4.81 -7.08 -4.87
CA ILE A 36 4.99 -8.27 -4.03
C ILE A 36 3.82 -9.24 -4.25
N GLY A 37 4.16 -10.50 -4.51
CA GLY A 37 3.22 -11.59 -4.62
C GLY A 37 3.41 -12.65 -3.54
N PHE A 38 2.32 -13.25 -3.09
CA PHE A 38 2.28 -14.35 -2.14
C PHE A 38 1.44 -15.49 -2.71
N LEU A 39 1.93 -16.73 -2.60
CA LEU A 39 1.15 -17.95 -2.80
C LEU A 39 1.38 -18.89 -1.63
N ARG A 40 0.30 -19.51 -1.13
CA ARG A 40 0.37 -20.73 -0.34
C ARG A 40 -0.03 -21.91 -1.20
N LEU A 41 0.85 -22.90 -1.28
CA LEU A 41 0.63 -24.15 -1.98
C LEU A 41 0.36 -25.27 -0.98
N LYS A 42 -0.65 -26.10 -1.21
CA LYS A 42 -0.89 -27.36 -0.49
C LYS A 42 -1.17 -28.45 -1.52
N ASN A 43 -0.44 -29.56 -1.46
CA ASN A 43 -0.53 -30.65 -2.44
C ASN A 43 -0.39 -30.16 -3.90
N GLY A 44 0.47 -29.16 -4.14
CA GLY A 44 0.70 -28.58 -5.47
C GLY A 44 -0.41 -27.66 -5.99
N GLN A 45 -1.43 -27.35 -5.18
CA GLN A 45 -2.51 -26.42 -5.52
C GLN A 45 -2.39 -25.12 -4.74
N VAL A 46 -2.74 -24.00 -5.36
CA VAL A 46 -2.86 -22.71 -4.67
C VAL A 46 -4.07 -22.75 -3.75
N VAL A 47 -3.85 -22.56 -2.46
CA VAL A 47 -4.92 -22.47 -1.44
C VAL A 47 -5.08 -21.06 -0.90
N ARG A 48 -4.05 -20.22 -1.05
CA ARG A 48 -4.09 -18.80 -0.69
C ARG A 48 -3.19 -18.00 -1.63
N ALA A 49 -3.59 -16.80 -1.98
CA ALA A 49 -2.80 -15.89 -2.79
C ALA A 49 -3.01 -14.44 -2.35
N GLY A 50 -1.98 -13.62 -2.55
CA GLY A 50 -2.04 -12.19 -2.26
C GLY A 50 -1.14 -11.40 -3.21
N LEU A 51 -1.60 -10.21 -3.57
CA LEU A 51 -0.85 -9.23 -4.35
C LEU A 51 -0.80 -7.91 -3.60
N PHE A 52 0.37 -7.27 -3.61
CA PHE A 52 0.61 -5.97 -2.99
C PHE A 52 1.37 -5.09 -4.00
N GLY A 53 0.66 -4.12 -4.60
CA GLY A 53 1.21 -3.28 -5.67
C GLY A 53 1.56 -4.06 -6.95
N SER A 54 0.96 -5.23 -7.15
CA SER A 54 1.23 -6.13 -8.28
C SER A 54 0.02 -6.25 -9.19
N ARG A 55 0.29 -6.44 -10.49
CA ARG A 55 -0.76 -6.60 -11.52
C ARG A 55 -1.25 -8.04 -11.65
N GLU A 56 -0.35 -9.01 -11.52
CA GLU A 56 -0.69 -10.42 -11.66
C GLU A 56 0.31 -11.32 -10.91
N ILE A 57 -0.21 -12.38 -10.28
CA ILE A 57 0.56 -13.58 -9.96
C ILE A 57 -0.11 -14.80 -10.57
N ALA A 58 0.68 -15.69 -11.17
CA ALA A 58 0.17 -16.91 -11.77
C ALA A 58 1.04 -18.13 -11.47
N TYR A 59 0.39 -19.28 -11.38
CA TYR A 59 1.02 -20.58 -11.22
C TYR A 59 0.13 -21.67 -11.81
N ARG A 60 0.61 -22.37 -12.84
CA ARG A 60 -0.19 -23.33 -13.63
C ARG A 60 -1.48 -22.66 -14.12
N ASP A 61 -2.63 -23.23 -13.80
CA ASP A 61 -3.95 -22.72 -14.18
C ASP A 61 -4.47 -21.62 -13.25
N PHE A 62 -3.81 -21.39 -12.09
CA PHE A 62 -4.21 -20.33 -11.17
C PHE A 62 -3.67 -18.98 -11.65
N ARG A 63 -4.56 -17.98 -11.69
CA ARG A 63 -4.20 -16.57 -11.88
C ARG A 63 -4.96 -15.70 -10.89
N LEU A 64 -4.26 -14.75 -10.29
CA LEU A 64 -4.84 -13.66 -9.52
C LEU A 64 -4.37 -12.36 -10.13
N THR A 65 -5.31 -11.49 -10.50
CA THR A 65 -5.02 -10.13 -10.96
C THR A 65 -5.22 -9.14 -9.81
N GLY A 66 -4.45 -8.07 -9.80
CA GLY A 66 -4.50 -7.03 -8.79
C GLY A 66 -4.58 -5.64 -9.38
N THR A 67 -4.78 -4.65 -8.52
CA THR A 67 -4.65 -3.24 -8.90
C THR A 67 -3.19 -2.80 -8.68
N ALA A 68 -2.62 -2.09 -9.66
CA ALA A 68 -1.36 -1.38 -9.44
C ALA A 68 -1.51 -0.32 -8.33
N ALA A 69 -0.38 0.20 -7.84
CA ALA A 69 -0.43 1.32 -6.90
C ALA A 69 -0.93 2.59 -7.59
N PHE A 70 -1.58 3.47 -6.83
CA PHE A 70 -1.82 4.85 -7.26
C PHE A 70 -0.72 5.74 -6.69
N THR A 71 -0.23 6.68 -7.49
CA THR A 71 0.89 7.55 -7.17
C THR A 71 0.56 9.01 -7.42
N GLY A 72 1.33 9.89 -6.79
CA GLY A 72 1.19 11.32 -7.02
C GLY A 72 1.96 12.15 -6.03
N THR A 73 1.49 13.37 -5.80
CA THR A 73 2.12 14.37 -4.95
C THR A 73 1.13 14.99 -3.97
N VAL A 74 1.55 15.19 -2.74
CA VAL A 74 0.84 15.98 -1.74
C VAL A 74 1.00 17.47 -2.09
N ILE A 75 -0.09 18.14 -2.41
CA ILE A 75 -0.10 19.56 -2.77
C ILE A 75 -0.24 20.45 -1.54
N LYS A 76 -1.04 20.00 -0.56
CA LYS A 76 -1.30 20.72 0.67
C LYS A 76 -1.60 19.74 1.80
N MET A 77 -1.26 20.09 3.03
CA MET A 77 -1.73 19.39 4.22
C MET A 77 -2.37 20.32 5.24
N ASP A 78 -3.28 19.77 6.04
CA ASP A 78 -3.75 20.42 7.24
C ASP A 78 -2.62 20.47 8.28
N ARG A 79 -2.42 21.65 8.86
CA ARG A 79 -1.43 21.91 9.92
C ARG A 79 -2.09 22.34 11.23
N ASP A 80 -3.42 22.43 11.27
CA ASP A 80 -4.16 23.01 12.39
C ASP A 80 -4.39 22.00 13.54
N MET A 81 -3.92 20.76 13.38
CA MET A 81 -3.94 19.67 14.38
C MET A 81 -5.33 19.27 14.89
N GLN A 82 -6.41 19.71 14.25
CA GLN A 82 -7.77 19.48 14.72
C GLN A 82 -8.39 18.19 14.17
N GLY A 83 -8.09 17.07 14.84
CA GLY A 83 -8.95 15.88 14.88
C GLY A 83 -9.14 15.06 13.59
N ASP A 84 -8.99 15.61 12.39
CA ASP A 84 -8.98 14.88 11.11
C ASP A 84 -7.84 15.41 10.24
N GLY A 85 -6.78 14.62 10.10
CA GLY A 85 -5.65 14.98 9.27
C GLY A 85 -6.06 14.96 7.80
N GLN A 86 -6.15 16.13 7.17
CA GLN A 86 -6.52 16.23 5.77
C GLN A 86 -5.32 16.58 4.89
N ILE A 87 -5.25 15.94 3.72
CA ILE A 87 -4.29 16.28 2.68
C ILE A 87 -5.02 16.52 1.36
N TRP A 88 -4.46 17.38 0.53
CA TRP A 88 -4.88 17.58 -0.83
C TRP A 88 -3.78 17.06 -1.73
N VAL A 89 -4.14 16.14 -2.63
CA VAL A 89 -3.18 15.45 -3.47
C VAL A 89 -3.55 15.58 -4.94
N ARG A 90 -2.53 15.49 -5.80
CA ARG A 90 -2.70 15.28 -7.24
C ARG A 90 -2.07 13.95 -7.60
N GLY A 91 -2.80 13.11 -8.33
CA GLY A 91 -2.32 11.78 -8.70
C GLY A 91 -3.30 11.04 -9.61
N ASP A 92 -2.94 9.82 -9.98
CA ASP A 92 -3.68 8.92 -10.86
C ASP A 92 -4.81 8.14 -10.16
N ILE A 93 -5.49 8.79 -9.22
CA ILE A 93 -6.60 8.20 -8.45
C ILE A 93 -7.88 8.24 -9.32
N PRO A 94 -8.46 7.08 -9.69
CA PRO A 94 -9.61 7.03 -10.58
C PRO A 94 -10.89 7.54 -9.89
N ASP A 95 -11.14 7.08 -8.66
CA ASP A 95 -12.32 7.44 -7.87
C ASP A 95 -12.09 7.23 -6.36
N ALA A 96 -12.98 7.77 -5.53
CA ALA A 96 -12.88 7.67 -4.07
C ALA A 96 -12.99 6.22 -3.56
N ALA A 97 -13.86 5.41 -4.16
CA ALA A 97 -14.11 4.04 -3.72
C ALA A 97 -12.88 3.14 -3.94
N SER A 98 -12.03 3.49 -4.92
CA SER A 98 -10.77 2.80 -5.19
C SER A 98 -9.72 2.97 -4.09
N ILE A 99 -9.83 4.00 -3.23
CA ILE A 99 -8.79 4.33 -2.23
C ILE A 99 -9.29 4.34 -0.79
N VAL A 100 -10.59 4.56 -0.53
CA VAL A 100 -11.12 4.56 0.84
C VAL A 100 -10.91 3.20 1.51
N GLY A 101 -10.40 3.23 2.74
CA GLY A 101 -10.04 2.05 3.52
C GLY A 101 -8.61 1.54 3.28
N ARG A 102 -7.93 1.99 2.21
CA ARG A 102 -6.52 1.66 1.93
C ARG A 102 -5.56 2.52 2.77
N GLN A 103 -4.28 2.20 2.68
CA GLN A 103 -3.20 2.99 3.26
C GLN A 103 -2.64 3.94 2.20
N ILE A 104 -2.29 5.15 2.60
CA ILE A 104 -1.41 6.05 1.84
C ILE A 104 -0.06 6.12 2.54
N ILE A 105 1.00 5.97 1.75
CA ILE A 105 2.40 6.09 2.19
C ILE A 105 2.94 7.36 1.56
N ILE A 106 3.38 8.31 2.37
CA ILE A 106 3.93 9.59 1.91
C ILE A 106 5.44 9.56 2.11
N GLU A 107 6.21 9.96 1.10
CA GLU A 107 7.67 10.00 1.19
C GLU A 107 8.13 11.04 2.21
N ASN A 108 9.17 10.69 2.95
CA ASN A 108 9.81 11.56 3.92
C ASN A 108 11.27 11.18 4.16
N ASP A 109 11.89 11.82 5.14
CA ASP A 109 13.28 11.57 5.54
C ASP A 109 13.53 10.24 6.29
N ARG A 110 12.50 9.39 6.42
CA ARG A 110 12.53 8.07 7.07
C ARG A 110 12.82 8.09 8.57
N THR A 111 12.74 9.25 9.24
CA THR A 111 12.91 9.35 10.70
C THR A 111 11.71 8.76 11.44
N LEU A 112 10.49 8.96 10.91
CA LEU A 112 9.26 8.39 11.43
C LEU A 112 8.35 7.97 10.27
N ASN A 113 7.43 7.03 10.50
CA ASN A 113 6.56 6.52 9.46
C ASN A 113 5.48 7.54 9.06
N ALA A 114 5.34 7.84 7.78
CA ALA A 114 4.27 8.69 7.22
C ALA A 114 3.24 7.85 6.45
N CYS A 115 2.67 6.85 7.14
CA CYS A 115 1.65 5.95 6.60
C CYS A 115 0.34 6.14 7.33
N TYR A 116 -0.75 6.37 6.59
CA TYR A 116 -2.06 6.69 7.15
C TYR A 116 -3.16 5.89 6.46
N ARG A 117 -4.19 5.52 7.20
CA ARG A 117 -5.40 4.93 6.62
C ARG A 117 -6.26 6.04 6.01
N ILE A 118 -6.74 5.82 4.80
CA ILE A 118 -7.68 6.71 4.12
C ILE A 118 -9.09 6.42 4.69
N SER A 119 -9.65 7.35 5.44
CA SER A 119 -11.02 7.27 5.97
C SER A 119 -12.06 7.91 5.05
N GLY A 120 -11.64 8.83 4.19
CA GLY A 120 -12.53 9.48 3.23
C GLY A 120 -11.74 10.14 2.09
N ALA A 121 -12.39 10.33 0.94
CA ALA A 121 -11.81 11.01 -0.20
C ALA A 121 -12.89 11.74 -1.00
N TRP A 122 -12.59 12.98 -1.43
CA TRP A 122 -13.49 13.83 -2.19
C TRP A 122 -12.74 14.54 -3.30
N ARG A 123 -13.36 14.65 -4.47
CA ARG A 123 -12.80 15.39 -5.60
C ARG A 123 -13.07 16.88 -5.41
N GLU A 124 -12.03 17.71 -5.49
CA GLU A 124 -12.09 19.17 -5.38
C GLU A 124 -11.32 19.79 -6.55
N GLY A 125 -12.03 20.05 -7.65
CA GLY A 125 -11.40 20.46 -8.91
C GLY A 125 -10.42 19.41 -9.42
N ASP A 126 -9.16 19.80 -9.58
CA ASP A 126 -8.07 18.92 -10.04
C ASP A 126 -7.36 18.17 -8.91
N LEU A 127 -7.80 18.36 -7.67
CA LEU A 127 -7.21 17.72 -6.49
C LEU A 127 -8.17 16.71 -5.88
N TRP A 128 -7.59 15.76 -5.15
CA TRP A 128 -8.29 14.91 -4.21
C TRP A 128 -8.04 15.41 -2.80
N ARG A 129 -9.10 15.76 -2.06
CA ARG A 129 -9.02 15.92 -0.61
C ARG A 129 -9.19 14.55 0.02
N ILE A 130 -8.20 14.14 0.82
CA ILE A 130 -8.14 12.86 1.50
C ILE A 130 -8.15 13.10 3.00
N SER A 131 -9.04 12.41 3.71
CA SER A 131 -9.03 12.30 5.17
C SER A 131 -8.17 11.10 5.57
N CYS A 132 -7.17 11.37 6.40
CA CYS A 132 -6.30 10.39 7.04
C CYS A 132 -6.81 9.99 8.44
N GLY A 133 -8.03 10.41 8.79
CA GLY A 133 -8.68 10.12 10.06
C GLY A 133 -8.07 10.94 11.20
N PRO A 134 -8.25 10.52 12.46
CA PRO A 134 -7.75 11.23 13.63
C PRO A 134 -6.24 11.09 13.80
N ALA A 135 -5.51 11.66 12.85
CA ALA A 135 -4.06 11.70 12.77
C ALA A 135 -3.58 13.15 12.77
N SER A 136 -2.49 13.41 13.49
CA SER A 136 -1.69 14.61 13.32
C SER A 136 -0.49 14.28 12.44
N PHE A 137 -0.11 15.19 11.55
CA PHE A 137 1.12 15.07 10.77
C PHE A 137 2.35 15.61 11.52
N VAL A 138 2.16 16.16 12.73
CA VAL A 138 3.26 16.63 13.59
C VAL A 138 4.01 15.44 14.16
N ARG A 139 5.34 15.49 14.09
CA ARG A 139 6.23 14.49 14.70
C ARG A 139 7.04 15.01 15.88
N GLY A 140 7.03 16.32 16.10
CA GLY A 140 7.71 16.94 17.23
C GLY A 140 7.67 18.46 17.15
N TYR A 141 8.24 19.09 18.17
CA TYR A 141 8.47 20.53 18.18
C TYR A 141 9.79 20.86 17.48
N GLN A 142 9.86 22.03 16.85
CA GLN A 142 11.16 22.54 16.36
C GLN A 142 12.13 22.78 17.51
N ASP A 143 11.61 23.22 18.65
CA ASP A 143 12.35 23.38 19.90
C ASP A 143 11.46 22.90 21.05
N ALA A 144 11.93 21.87 21.77
CA ALA A 144 11.18 21.30 22.89
C ALA A 144 11.04 22.27 24.08
N SER A 145 11.86 23.34 24.11
CA SER A 145 11.83 24.37 25.16
C SER A 145 11.10 25.65 24.73
N ASP A 146 10.72 25.78 23.45
CA ASP A 146 10.04 26.95 22.91
C ASP A 146 9.00 26.56 21.85
N TYR A 147 7.75 26.38 22.32
CA TYR A 147 6.63 25.97 21.47
C TYR A 147 6.21 27.03 20.44
N SER A 148 6.64 28.28 20.58
CA SER A 148 6.33 29.34 19.61
C SER A 148 7.04 29.14 18.27
N LYS A 149 8.13 28.35 18.26
CA LYS A 149 8.86 27.96 17.03
C LYS A 149 8.11 26.93 16.19
N GLY A 150 6.98 26.41 16.67
CA GLY A 150 6.11 25.52 15.91
C GLY A 150 6.62 24.08 15.84
N PHE A 151 6.26 23.41 14.76
CA PHE A 151 6.32 21.96 14.66
C PHE A 151 7.25 21.47 13.54
N VAL A 152 7.72 20.25 13.71
CA VAL A 152 8.30 19.41 12.66
C VAL A 152 7.23 18.42 12.21
N TYR A 153 7.08 18.24 10.91
CA TYR A 153 6.07 17.36 10.32
C TYR A 153 6.67 16.03 9.84
N ASN A 154 5.82 15.01 9.70
CA ASN A 154 6.18 13.71 9.18
C ASN A 154 6.53 13.73 7.69
N PHE A 155 6.03 14.71 6.95
CA PHE A 155 6.30 14.93 5.54
C PHE A 155 6.05 16.41 5.24
N GLU A 156 6.50 16.88 4.09
CA GLU A 156 6.25 18.24 3.61
C GLU A 156 5.32 18.24 2.40
N GLU A 157 4.70 19.39 2.16
CA GLU A 157 4.01 19.63 0.89
C GLU A 157 5.02 19.51 -0.27
N GLY A 158 4.59 18.90 -1.37
CA GLY A 158 5.46 18.47 -2.48
C GLY A 158 5.99 17.04 -2.34
N ALA A 159 5.80 16.35 -1.21
CA ALA A 159 6.19 14.95 -1.06
C ALA A 159 5.40 14.03 -2.02
N ALA A 160 6.09 13.04 -2.57
CA ALA A 160 5.43 11.98 -3.34
C ALA A 160 4.60 11.08 -2.41
N PHE A 161 3.56 10.45 -2.94
CA PHE A 161 2.80 9.43 -2.22
C PHE A 161 2.56 8.19 -3.08
N THR A 162 2.32 7.08 -2.40
CA THR A 162 1.89 5.80 -2.97
C THR A 162 0.71 5.24 -2.17
N ILE A 163 -0.36 4.84 -2.86
CA ILE A 163 -1.47 4.05 -2.31
C ILE A 163 -1.33 2.64 -2.89
N PRO A 164 -0.81 1.66 -2.13
CA PRO A 164 -0.61 0.32 -2.64
C PRO A 164 -1.95 -0.35 -3.00
N GLY A 165 -2.01 -0.98 -4.17
CA GLY A 165 -3.08 -1.93 -4.46
C GLY A 165 -2.93 -3.20 -3.64
N PHE A 166 -4.04 -3.77 -3.17
CA PHE A 166 -4.04 -5.07 -2.51
C PHE A 166 -5.16 -5.94 -3.08
N THR A 167 -4.84 -7.21 -3.33
CA THR A 167 -5.84 -8.21 -3.72
C THR A 167 -5.49 -9.53 -3.08
N GLY A 168 -6.47 -10.15 -2.42
CA GLY A 168 -6.31 -11.45 -1.76
C GLY A 168 -7.31 -12.46 -2.30
N HIS A 169 -6.88 -13.71 -2.38
CA HIS A 169 -7.74 -14.85 -2.64
C HIS A 169 -7.44 -15.95 -1.64
N GLU A 170 -8.48 -16.52 -1.06
CA GLU A 170 -8.39 -17.70 -0.22
C GLU A 170 -9.41 -18.69 -0.73
N ARG A 171 -8.96 -19.91 -1.02
CA ARG A 171 -9.89 -20.96 -1.42
C ARG A 171 -10.75 -21.28 -0.20
N GLY A 172 -12.05 -20.98 -0.28
CA GLY A 172 -13.00 -21.39 0.74
C GLY A 172 -12.86 -22.88 1.02
N THR A 173 -12.91 -23.28 2.29
CA THR A 173 -13.06 -24.67 2.68
C THR A 173 -14.41 -25.18 2.14
N GLY A 174 -14.40 -25.72 0.92
CA GLY A 174 -15.53 -26.46 0.40
C GLY A 174 -15.71 -27.73 1.22
N ASP A 175 -16.96 -27.94 1.63
CA ASP A 175 -17.60 -29.13 2.18
C ASP A 175 -17.38 -29.47 3.66
N ARG A 176 -18.42 -29.14 4.46
CA ARG A 176 -19.29 -30.19 5.00
C ARG A 176 -20.74 -29.91 4.63
#